data_AF-A0A848V8T1-F1
#
_entry.id   AF-A0A848V8T1-F1
#
_cell.length_a   1.000
_cell.length_b   1.000
_cell.length_c   1.000
_cell.angle_alpha   90.00
_cell.angle_beta   90.00
_cell.angle_gamma   90.00
#
_symmetry.space_group_name_H-M   'P 1'
#
loop_
_entity.id
_entity.type
_entity.pdbx_description
1 polymer ?
#
loop_
_entity_poly.entity_id
_entity_poly.type
_entity_poly.pdbx_seq_one_letter_code
_entity_poly.pdbx_strand_id
1 'polypeptide(L)'
;MKILGCLLGFTVLLSACGQGAPTVDTSLGSANSERFEDLLNAADVDGLVSLYTEDARVMPPNGSMKRGHAAVRDEFGAMIAAGITGDLTSLESKAVGDVAYNLGTYELQIDGGTIDKGKWMETWQRGGDGTWRISNDIWNSDMPAMPAEGQKMTHMIGTHRVEDAGKWLAAWRGEDGRRKQFAEHGAPHVHVMQSPDDPNLTGLVIGLSDPAAFEAWLNSDEGQAAAAEDTVDMSTLTLLVEVD
;
A
#
# COMPACT_ATOMS: atom_id res chain seq x y z
N MET A 1 19.31 -38.05 80.76
CA MET A 1 20.27 -37.12 80.11
C MET A 1 20.31 -37.49 78.63
N LYS A 2 20.18 -36.49 77.74
CA LYS A 2 20.07 -36.53 76.25
C LYS A 2 18.65 -36.82 75.70
N ILE A 3 18.10 -36.13 74.71
CA ILE A 3 18.45 -34.94 73.89
C ILE A 3 17.11 -34.28 73.47
N LEU A 4 17.09 -32.96 73.50
CA LEU A 4 16.07 -32.04 73.01
C LEU A 4 16.03 -32.07 71.47
N GLY A 5 14.86 -32.28 70.86
CA GLY A 5 14.66 -32.24 69.40
C GLY A 5 13.50 -31.32 69.03
N CYS A 6 13.80 -30.05 68.78
CA CYS A 6 12.89 -29.09 68.16
C CYS A 6 12.70 -29.43 66.67
N LEU A 7 11.48 -29.80 66.27
CA LEU A 7 11.05 -29.72 64.87
C LEU A 7 10.13 -28.51 64.73
N LEU A 8 10.68 -27.40 64.23
CA LEU A 8 9.89 -26.32 63.64
C LEU A 8 9.40 -26.81 62.27
N GLY A 9 8.09 -27.04 62.14
CA GLY A 9 7.45 -27.28 60.85
C GLY A 9 7.37 -25.99 60.05
N PHE A 10 8.08 -25.94 58.92
CA PHE A 10 8.00 -24.86 57.94
C PHE A 10 6.83 -25.15 57.00
N THR A 11 5.65 -24.59 57.28
CA THR A 11 4.50 -24.69 56.37
C THR A 11 4.69 -23.73 55.21
N VAL A 12 5.09 -24.25 54.05
CA VAL A 12 5.10 -23.49 52.80
C VAL A 12 3.65 -23.30 52.35
N LEU A 13 3.13 -22.08 52.48
CA LEU A 13 1.88 -21.65 51.85
C LEU A 13 2.13 -21.49 50.34
N LEU A 14 1.87 -22.55 49.57
CA LEU A 14 1.70 -22.47 48.12
C LEU A 14 0.42 -21.67 47.84
N SER A 15 0.54 -20.34 47.77
CA SER A 15 -0.51 -19.49 47.22
C SER A 15 -0.53 -19.70 45.71
N ALA A 16 -1.29 -20.70 45.27
CA ALA A 16 -1.59 -20.92 43.87
C ALA A 16 -2.36 -19.68 43.37
N CYS A 17 -1.67 -18.81 42.61
CA CYS A 17 -2.33 -17.75 41.87
C CYS A 17 -3.23 -18.40 40.82
N GLY A 18 -4.50 -18.59 41.18
CA GLY A 18 -5.55 -18.88 40.23
C GLY A 18 -5.86 -17.63 39.41
N GLN A 19 -4.98 -17.23 38.51
CA GLN A 19 -5.40 -16.39 37.40
C GLN A 19 -6.24 -17.30 36.49
N GLY A 20 -7.57 -17.17 36.60
CA GLY A 20 -8.48 -17.71 35.58
C GLY A 20 -8.09 -17.19 34.20
N ALA A 21 -8.43 -17.94 33.15
CA ALA A 21 -8.23 -17.47 31.78
C ALA A 21 -8.84 -16.07 31.63
N PRO A 22 -8.14 -15.12 30.95
CA PRO A 22 -8.67 -13.78 30.77
C PRO A 22 -10.02 -13.84 30.05
N THR A 23 -10.99 -13.11 30.59
CA THR A 23 -12.33 -13.01 30.01
C THR A 23 -12.27 -12.24 28.70
N VAL A 24 -12.79 -12.84 27.63
CA VAL A 24 -12.92 -12.20 26.32
C VAL A 24 -14.26 -11.44 26.28
N ASP A 25 -14.22 -10.15 25.96
CA ASP A 25 -15.40 -9.31 25.75
C ASP A 25 -15.59 -9.04 24.25
N THR A 26 -16.83 -9.22 23.75
CA THR A 26 -17.18 -9.06 22.33
C THR A 26 -18.11 -7.87 22.08
N SER A 27 -18.38 -7.05 23.09
CA SER A 27 -19.39 -5.97 23.03
C SER A 27 -18.91 -4.67 22.39
N LEU A 28 -17.61 -4.57 22.07
CA LEU A 28 -17.01 -3.36 21.51
C LEU A 28 -17.33 -3.08 20.04
N GLY A 29 -17.57 -4.12 19.25
CA GLY A 29 -17.55 -4.03 17.79
C GLY A 29 -18.62 -3.14 17.20
N SER A 30 -19.88 -3.55 17.30
CA SER A 30 -20.98 -2.91 16.57
C SER A 30 -21.20 -1.45 16.99
N ALA A 31 -21.24 -1.17 18.30
CA ALA A 31 -21.52 0.17 18.81
C ALA A 31 -20.45 1.20 18.42
N ASN A 32 -19.18 0.79 18.31
CA ASN A 32 -18.11 1.71 17.92
C ASN A 32 -18.04 1.92 16.41
N SER A 33 -18.27 0.88 15.61
CA SER A 33 -18.37 1.01 14.15
C SER A 33 -19.57 1.89 13.75
N GLU A 34 -20.73 1.69 14.38
CA GLU A 34 -21.91 2.55 14.21
C GLU A 34 -21.59 4.01 14.56
N ARG A 35 -20.88 4.24 15.69
CA ARG A 35 -20.48 5.60 16.08
C ARG A 35 -19.49 6.24 15.08
N PHE A 36 -18.53 5.49 14.56
CA PHE A 36 -17.62 6.00 13.53
C PHE A 36 -18.40 6.39 12.26
N GLU A 37 -19.27 5.49 11.80
CA GLU A 37 -20.14 5.70 10.64
C GLU A 37 -21.00 6.95 10.79
N ASP A 38 -21.69 7.09 11.92
CA ASP A 38 -22.52 8.27 12.23
C ASP A 38 -21.72 9.57 12.14
N LEU A 39 -20.49 9.58 12.68
CA LEU A 39 -19.64 10.76 12.70
C LEU A 39 -19.09 11.11 11.32
N LEU A 40 -18.68 10.12 10.53
CA LEU A 40 -18.25 10.32 9.14
C LEU A 40 -19.40 10.89 8.31
N ASN A 41 -20.58 10.26 8.39
CA ASN A 41 -21.76 10.64 7.62
C ASN A 41 -22.35 11.99 8.08
N ALA A 42 -22.12 12.40 9.32
CA ALA A 42 -22.44 13.73 9.84
C ALA A 42 -21.38 14.80 9.54
N ALA A 43 -20.28 14.45 8.85
CA ALA A 43 -19.14 15.33 8.59
C ALA A 43 -18.50 15.91 9.88
N ASP A 44 -18.51 15.16 10.98
CA ASP A 44 -17.97 15.57 12.28
C ASP A 44 -16.53 15.07 12.49
N VAL A 45 -15.57 15.82 11.94
CA VAL A 45 -14.15 15.51 12.07
C VAL A 45 -13.65 15.57 13.51
N ASP A 46 -14.24 16.42 14.36
CA ASP A 46 -13.83 16.55 15.77
C ASP A 46 -14.29 15.31 16.56
N GLY A 47 -15.51 14.87 16.31
CA GLY A 47 -16.05 13.62 16.82
C GLY A 47 -15.23 12.42 16.38
N LEU A 48 -14.86 12.32 15.09
CA LEU A 48 -13.97 11.26 14.58
C LEU A 48 -12.64 11.24 15.32
N VAL A 49 -11.95 12.39 15.42
CA VAL A 49 -10.68 12.50 16.15
C VAL A 49 -10.80 12.04 17.61
N SER A 50 -11.93 12.30 18.25
CA SER A 50 -12.17 11.89 19.65
C SER A 50 -12.22 10.37 19.86
N LEU A 51 -12.43 9.59 18.80
CA LEU A 51 -12.40 8.12 18.84
C LEU A 51 -10.99 7.56 18.95
N TYR A 52 -9.95 8.35 18.65
CA TYR A 52 -8.57 7.86 18.55
C TYR A 52 -7.73 8.19 19.79
N THR A 53 -6.74 7.33 20.09
CA THR A 53 -5.68 7.66 21.05
C THR A 53 -4.84 8.82 20.51
N GLU A 54 -4.21 9.59 21.40
CA GLU A 54 -3.39 10.75 21.02
C GLU A 54 -2.24 10.36 20.06
N ASP A 55 -1.73 9.14 20.19
CA ASP A 55 -0.63 8.59 19.41
C ASP A 55 -1.07 7.60 18.31
N ALA A 56 -2.36 7.58 17.96
CA ALA A 56 -2.93 6.60 17.06
C ALA A 56 -2.25 6.57 15.69
N ARG A 57 -2.25 5.41 15.04
CA ARG A 57 -1.68 5.21 13.71
C ARG A 57 -2.79 5.01 12.69
N VAL A 58 -2.76 5.82 11.63
CA VAL A 58 -3.69 5.72 10.49
C VAL A 58 -2.91 5.24 9.28
N MET A 59 -3.39 4.19 8.64
CA MET A 59 -2.72 3.49 7.55
C MET A 59 -3.64 3.41 6.33
N PRO A 60 -3.82 4.53 5.61
CA PRO A 60 -4.70 4.58 4.44
C PRO A 60 -4.11 3.76 3.27
N PRO A 61 -4.95 3.29 2.34
CA PRO A 61 -4.51 2.66 1.10
C PRO A 61 -3.48 3.51 0.36
N ASN A 62 -2.42 2.88 -0.15
CA ASN A 62 -1.36 3.49 -0.96
C ASN A 62 -0.57 4.63 -0.28
N GLY A 63 -0.85 4.95 0.97
CA GLY A 63 -0.17 5.98 1.75
C GLY A 63 0.84 5.41 2.75
N SER A 64 1.77 6.25 3.20
CA SER A 64 2.59 5.94 4.38
C SER A 64 1.73 5.96 5.65
N MET A 65 2.07 5.14 6.63
CA MET A 65 1.50 5.25 7.99
C MET A 65 1.72 6.65 8.55
N LYS A 66 0.65 7.28 9.03
CA LYS A 66 0.66 8.59 9.72
C LYS A 66 0.30 8.42 11.19
N ARG A 67 0.69 9.38 12.04
CA ARG A 67 0.52 9.28 13.50
C ARG A 67 -0.10 10.51 14.14
N GLY A 68 -0.98 10.27 15.09
CA GLY A 68 -1.57 11.23 16.02
C GLY A 68 -2.84 11.90 15.49
N HIS A 69 -3.50 12.67 16.36
CA HIS A 69 -4.77 13.32 16.05
C HIS A 69 -4.73 14.24 14.84
N ALA A 70 -3.60 14.91 14.57
CA ALA A 70 -3.42 15.70 13.35
C ALA A 70 -3.55 14.82 12.09
N ALA A 71 -2.91 13.65 12.09
CA ALA A 71 -3.00 12.71 10.97
C ALA A 71 -4.41 12.15 10.75
N VAL A 72 -5.12 11.85 11.84
CA VAL A 72 -6.52 11.42 11.82
C VAL A 72 -7.40 12.52 11.21
N ARG A 73 -7.24 13.76 11.70
CA ARG A 73 -7.98 14.93 11.19
C ARG A 73 -7.72 15.16 9.71
N ASP A 74 -6.46 15.11 9.29
CA ASP A 74 -6.09 15.36 7.90
C ASP A 74 -6.70 14.30 6.97
N GLU A 75 -6.68 13.03 7.37
CA GLU A 75 -7.23 11.93 6.58
C GLU A 75 -8.76 12.04 6.45
N PHE A 76 -9.48 12.01 7.57
CA PHE A 76 -10.94 12.01 7.52
C PHE A 76 -11.51 13.37 7.15
N GLY A 77 -10.79 14.46 7.44
CA GLY A 77 -11.12 15.79 6.95
C GLY A 77 -11.05 15.88 5.42
N ALA A 78 -10.06 15.21 4.79
CA ALA A 78 -10.00 15.12 3.33
C ALA A 78 -11.16 14.29 2.75
N MET A 79 -11.51 13.17 3.39
CA MET A 79 -12.69 12.38 2.99
C MET A 79 -13.99 13.19 3.08
N ILE A 80 -14.20 13.88 4.20
CA ILE A 80 -15.36 14.76 4.42
C ILE A 80 -15.39 15.89 3.39
N ALA A 81 -14.26 16.54 3.13
CA ALA A 81 -14.17 17.62 2.14
C ALA A 81 -14.46 17.13 0.70
N ALA A 82 -14.16 15.86 0.40
CA ALA A 82 -14.49 15.20 -0.86
C ALA A 82 -15.97 14.74 -0.94
N GLY A 83 -16.75 14.91 0.13
CA GLY A 83 -18.16 14.49 0.19
C GLY A 83 -18.35 12.98 0.36
N ILE A 84 -17.33 12.29 0.89
CA ILE A 84 -17.38 10.84 1.09
C ILE A 84 -18.22 10.51 2.33
N THR A 85 -19.19 9.61 2.14
CA THR A 85 -19.91 8.89 3.20
C THR A 85 -19.50 7.43 3.21
N GLY A 86 -19.89 6.68 4.24
CA GLY A 86 -19.65 5.24 4.26
C GLY A 86 -20.68 4.45 5.06
N ASP A 87 -20.79 3.17 4.72
CA ASP A 87 -21.46 2.14 5.51
C ASP A 87 -20.42 1.15 6.02
N LEU A 88 -20.46 0.83 7.30
CA LEU A 88 -19.55 -0.11 7.95
C LEU A 88 -20.30 -1.36 8.44
N THR A 89 -19.68 -2.52 8.27
CA THR A 89 -20.16 -3.77 8.85
C THR A 89 -19.09 -4.39 9.73
N SER A 90 -19.27 -4.34 11.05
CA SER A 90 -18.42 -5.07 12.00
C SER A 90 -18.70 -6.57 11.91
N LEU A 91 -17.65 -7.36 11.67
CA LEU A 91 -17.74 -8.82 11.53
C LEU A 91 -17.26 -9.53 12.80
N GLU A 92 -16.24 -8.98 13.45
CA GLU A 92 -15.69 -9.56 14.67
C GLU A 92 -15.07 -8.49 15.57
N SER A 93 -15.37 -8.58 16.86
CA SER A 93 -14.68 -7.80 17.90
C SER A 93 -14.37 -8.66 19.11
N LYS A 94 -13.12 -8.57 19.58
CA LYS A 94 -12.66 -9.26 20.79
C LYS A 94 -11.73 -8.36 21.59
N ALA A 95 -11.98 -8.27 22.89
CA ALA A 95 -11.14 -7.62 23.87
C ALA A 95 -10.58 -8.58 24.90
N VAL A 96 -9.35 -8.32 25.31
CA VAL A 96 -8.63 -9.01 26.37
C VAL A 96 -7.96 -7.95 27.23
N GLY A 97 -8.48 -7.73 28.45
CA GLY A 97 -8.02 -6.64 29.31
C GLY A 97 -8.32 -5.27 28.69
N ASP A 98 -7.28 -4.45 28.55
CA ASP A 98 -7.38 -3.07 28.04
C ASP A 98 -7.03 -2.95 26.56
N VAL A 99 -6.97 -4.07 25.84
CA VAL A 99 -6.72 -4.12 24.38
C VAL A 99 -7.84 -4.87 23.69
N ALA A 100 -8.24 -4.39 22.52
CA ALA A 100 -9.18 -5.09 21.65
C ALA A 100 -8.76 -5.01 20.19
N TYR A 101 -9.35 -5.86 19.36
CA TYR A 101 -9.41 -5.63 17.93
C TYR A 101 -10.86 -5.67 17.45
N ASN A 102 -11.09 -4.99 16.33
CA ASN A 102 -12.34 -4.98 15.59
C ASN A 102 -11.98 -5.10 14.11
N LEU A 103 -12.71 -5.88 13.35
CA LEU A 103 -12.53 -5.96 11.90
C LEU A 103 -13.88 -6.08 11.21
N GLY A 104 -13.92 -5.60 9.97
CA GLY A 104 -15.15 -5.57 9.21
C GLY A 104 -14.93 -5.20 7.76
N THR A 105 -16.05 -4.90 7.10
CA THR A 105 -16.08 -4.39 5.72
C THR A 105 -16.62 -2.97 5.69
N TYR A 106 -16.30 -2.27 4.61
CA TYR A 106 -16.85 -0.94 4.33
C TYR A 106 -17.35 -0.84 2.90
N GLU A 107 -18.29 0.07 2.69
CA GLU A 107 -18.64 0.64 1.39
C GLU A 107 -18.56 2.16 1.51
N LEU A 108 -17.82 2.83 0.63
CA LEU A 108 -17.71 4.29 0.59
C LEU A 108 -18.48 4.84 -0.60
N GLN A 109 -19.15 5.97 -0.42
CA GLN A 109 -20.00 6.58 -1.44
C GLN A 109 -19.77 8.08 -1.61
N ILE A 110 -20.06 8.58 -2.81
CA ILE A 110 -20.23 9.99 -3.13
C ILE A 110 -21.56 10.13 -3.88
N ASP A 111 -22.41 11.08 -3.49
CA ASP A 111 -23.72 11.32 -4.11
C ASP A 111 -24.62 10.07 -4.23
N GLY A 112 -24.48 9.13 -3.29
CA GLY A 112 -25.21 7.85 -3.26
C GLY A 112 -24.67 6.77 -4.22
N GLY A 113 -23.57 7.03 -4.94
CA GLY A 113 -22.87 6.04 -5.74
C GLY A 113 -21.65 5.47 -5.01
N THR A 114 -21.51 4.14 -5.01
CA THR A 114 -20.33 3.45 -4.47
C THR A 114 -19.06 3.84 -5.23
N ILE A 115 -18.10 4.43 -4.53
CA ILE A 115 -16.78 4.79 -5.07
C ILE A 115 -15.70 3.79 -4.70
N ASP A 116 -15.85 3.10 -3.57
CA ASP A 116 -14.93 2.09 -3.10
C ASP A 116 -15.64 1.11 -2.16
N LYS A 117 -15.07 -0.09 -2.02
CA LYS A 117 -15.47 -1.05 -1.00
C LYS A 117 -14.26 -1.85 -0.56
N GLY A 118 -14.28 -2.34 0.67
CA GLY A 118 -13.14 -3.10 1.16
C GLY A 118 -13.31 -3.62 2.58
N LYS A 119 -12.17 -3.79 3.24
CA LYS A 119 -12.04 -4.29 4.61
C LYS A 119 -11.24 -3.34 5.46
N TRP A 120 -11.51 -3.37 6.76
CA TRP A 120 -10.78 -2.61 7.76
C TRP A 120 -10.46 -3.48 8.97
N MET A 121 -9.43 -3.08 9.70
CA MET A 121 -9.07 -3.62 10.99
C MET A 121 -8.59 -2.50 11.90
N GLU A 122 -9.10 -2.51 13.11
CA GLU A 122 -8.75 -1.57 14.15
C GLU A 122 -8.21 -2.33 15.36
N THR A 123 -7.30 -1.70 16.07
CA THR A 123 -6.94 -2.10 17.44
C THR A 123 -7.29 -0.99 18.40
N TRP A 124 -7.90 -1.35 19.51
CA TRP A 124 -8.42 -0.41 20.49
C TRP A 124 -7.70 -0.53 21.82
N GLN A 125 -7.60 0.57 22.54
CA GLN A 125 -7.04 0.63 23.90
C GLN A 125 -8.03 1.30 24.86
N ARG A 126 -8.20 0.72 26.05
CA ARG A 126 -8.98 1.32 27.12
C ARG A 126 -8.09 2.26 27.92
N GLY A 127 -8.43 3.55 27.92
CA GLY A 127 -7.73 4.54 28.73
C GLY A 127 -7.99 4.39 30.23
N GLY A 128 -7.21 5.07 31.06
CA GLY A 128 -7.43 5.11 32.52
C GLY A 128 -8.77 5.76 32.92
N ASP A 129 -9.40 6.48 32.00
CA ASP A 129 -10.76 7.01 32.11
C ASP A 129 -11.85 5.97 31.79
N GLY A 130 -11.45 4.72 31.49
CA GLY A 130 -12.34 3.63 31.13
C GLY A 130 -12.85 3.66 29.69
N THR A 131 -12.47 4.67 28.91
CA THR A 131 -12.96 4.88 27.54
C THR A 131 -12.07 4.16 26.53
N TRP A 132 -12.69 3.43 25.61
CA TRP A 132 -12.02 2.78 24.50
C TRP A 132 -11.75 3.76 23.37
N ARG A 133 -10.53 3.71 22.83
CA ARG A 133 -10.10 4.52 21.69
C ARG A 133 -9.30 3.71 20.68
N ILE A 134 -9.43 4.03 19.41
CA ILE A 134 -8.69 3.42 18.30
C ILE A 134 -7.21 3.82 18.42
N SER A 135 -6.33 2.82 18.44
CA SER A 135 -4.88 3.00 18.51
C SER A 135 -4.17 2.72 17.18
N ASN A 136 -4.71 1.82 16.37
CA ASN A 136 -4.25 1.60 15.00
C ASN A 136 -5.49 1.35 14.13
N ASP A 137 -5.51 1.98 12.97
CA ASP A 137 -6.58 1.91 11.99
C ASP A 137 -5.97 1.68 10.60
N ILE A 138 -6.34 0.57 9.98
CA ILE A 138 -5.90 0.17 8.66
C ILE A 138 -7.08 -0.32 7.86
N TRP A 139 -7.17 0.13 6.61
CA TRP A 139 -8.14 -0.36 5.66
C TRP A 139 -7.53 -0.52 4.28
N ASN A 140 -8.16 -1.36 3.47
CA ASN A 140 -7.70 -1.67 2.13
C ASN A 140 -8.90 -1.83 1.21
N SER A 141 -8.78 -1.31 -0.02
CA SER A 141 -9.76 -1.51 -1.08
C SER A 141 -9.77 -2.96 -1.59
N ASP A 142 -10.97 -3.47 -1.91
CA ASP A 142 -11.20 -4.69 -2.69
C ASP A 142 -11.32 -4.39 -4.19
N MET A 143 -11.41 -3.12 -4.56
CA MET A 143 -11.36 -2.73 -5.95
C MET A 143 -9.97 -3.06 -6.52
N PRO A 144 -9.86 -3.34 -7.83
CA PRO A 144 -8.57 -3.48 -8.47
C PRO A 144 -7.70 -2.27 -8.12
N ALA A 145 -6.44 -2.49 -7.79
CA ALA A 145 -5.52 -1.40 -7.58
C ALA A 145 -5.55 -0.53 -8.85
N MET A 146 -6.07 0.69 -8.70
CA MET A 146 -5.93 1.69 -9.76
C MET A 146 -4.43 1.85 -9.98
N PRO A 147 -3.93 1.79 -11.23
CA PRO A 147 -2.57 2.24 -11.51
C PRO A 147 -2.42 3.61 -10.86
N ALA A 148 -1.35 3.81 -10.08
CA ALA A 148 -1.16 5.04 -9.31
C ALA A 148 -1.53 6.26 -10.17
N GLU A 149 -2.44 7.11 -9.67
CA GLU A 149 -2.92 8.29 -10.40
C GLU A 149 -1.70 9.09 -10.90
N GLY A 150 -1.59 9.24 -12.22
CA GLY A 150 -0.45 9.93 -12.86
C GLY A 150 0.39 9.09 -13.82
N GLN A 151 0.12 7.79 -13.99
CA GLN A 151 0.78 6.99 -15.02
C GLN A 151 -0.22 6.19 -15.87
N LYS A 152 -1.06 6.88 -16.65
CA LYS A 152 -1.40 6.34 -17.97
C LYS A 152 -0.10 6.42 -18.79
N MET A 153 0.78 5.44 -18.60
CA MET A 153 2.01 5.34 -19.39
C MET A 153 1.61 4.73 -20.72
N THR A 154 1.80 5.48 -21.81
CA THR A 154 1.65 4.92 -23.15
C THR A 154 2.73 3.86 -23.31
N HIS A 155 2.34 2.65 -23.69
CA HIS A 155 3.30 1.59 -23.97
C HIS A 155 3.63 1.53 -25.45
N MET A 156 4.92 1.35 -25.74
CA MET A 156 5.42 1.02 -27.06
C MET A 156 6.25 -0.26 -26.99
N ILE A 157 6.09 -1.14 -27.97
CA ILE A 157 6.94 -2.32 -28.16
C ILE A 157 7.73 -2.13 -29.44
N GLY A 158 9.05 -2.19 -29.35
CA GLY A 158 9.94 -2.23 -30.51
C GLY A 158 10.60 -3.59 -30.65
N THR A 159 10.62 -4.16 -31.84
CA THR A 159 11.43 -5.34 -32.16
C THR A 159 12.30 -5.07 -33.38
N HIS A 160 13.54 -5.52 -33.33
CA HIS A 160 14.51 -5.35 -34.41
C HIS A 160 15.61 -6.40 -34.29
N ARG A 161 16.27 -6.65 -35.42
CA ARG A 161 17.49 -7.44 -35.45
C ARG A 161 18.71 -6.57 -35.17
N VAL A 162 19.74 -7.20 -34.61
CA VAL A 162 21.06 -6.60 -34.39
C VAL A 162 22.14 -7.46 -35.02
N GLU A 163 23.23 -6.84 -35.46
CA GLU A 163 24.38 -7.59 -35.98
C GLU A 163 25.15 -8.27 -34.83
N ASP A 164 25.32 -7.57 -33.71
CA ASP A 164 26.00 -8.05 -32.51
C ASP A 164 25.12 -7.92 -31.26
N ALA A 165 24.44 -9.01 -30.91
CA ALA A 165 23.61 -9.07 -29.72
C ALA A 165 24.38 -8.89 -28.41
N GLY A 166 25.65 -9.27 -28.35
CA GLY A 166 26.49 -9.11 -27.16
C GLY A 166 26.77 -7.63 -26.90
N LYS A 167 27.14 -6.90 -27.96
CA LYS A 167 27.34 -5.44 -27.92
C LYS A 167 26.04 -4.72 -27.56
N TRP A 168 24.93 -5.07 -28.21
CA TRP A 168 23.63 -4.47 -27.94
C TRP A 168 23.23 -4.69 -26.47
N LEU A 169 23.26 -5.93 -25.96
CA LEU A 169 22.91 -6.21 -24.56
C LEU A 169 23.82 -5.50 -23.55
N ALA A 170 25.11 -5.29 -23.88
CA ALA A 170 26.02 -4.55 -23.03
C ALA A 170 25.62 -3.07 -22.91
N ALA A 171 25.23 -2.43 -24.02
CA ALA A 171 24.75 -1.04 -24.05
C ALA A 171 23.53 -0.81 -23.15
N TRP A 172 22.70 -1.85 -22.98
CA TRP A 172 21.52 -1.80 -22.10
C TRP A 172 21.82 -2.05 -20.62
N ARG A 173 22.95 -2.68 -20.26
CA ARG A 173 23.28 -3.06 -18.87
C ARG A 173 24.12 -2.01 -18.11
N GLY A 174 24.73 -1.05 -18.79
CA GLY A 174 25.58 -0.03 -18.16
C GLY A 174 24.80 1.02 -17.35
N GLU A 175 25.43 1.59 -16.31
CA GLU A 175 24.86 2.67 -15.48
C GLU A 175 24.61 3.96 -16.29
N ASP A 176 25.48 4.25 -17.26
CA ASP A 176 25.31 5.31 -18.26
C ASP A 176 24.83 4.76 -19.62
N GLY A 177 24.16 3.60 -19.60
CA GLY A 177 23.69 2.91 -20.80
C GLY A 177 22.36 3.44 -21.34
N ARG A 178 21.79 2.70 -22.30
CA ARG A 178 20.56 3.11 -23.02
C ARG A 178 19.36 3.36 -22.12
N ARG A 179 19.26 2.70 -20.95
CA ARG A 179 18.19 2.97 -19.98
C ARG A 179 18.20 4.41 -19.47
N LYS A 180 19.37 4.97 -19.22
CA LYS A 180 19.53 6.36 -18.78
C LYS A 180 19.18 7.33 -19.90
N GLN A 181 19.72 7.10 -21.09
CA GLN A 181 19.42 7.92 -22.27
C GLN A 181 17.92 7.92 -22.59
N PHE A 182 17.26 6.75 -22.56
CA PHE A 182 15.81 6.65 -22.76
C PHE A 182 15.04 7.41 -21.67
N ALA A 183 15.44 7.29 -20.40
CA ALA A 183 14.81 8.02 -19.31
C ALA A 183 14.93 9.55 -19.46
N GLU A 184 16.08 10.05 -19.92
CA GLU A 184 16.31 11.48 -20.20
C GLU A 184 15.42 12.01 -21.34
N HIS A 185 14.89 11.13 -22.18
CA HIS A 185 14.01 11.46 -23.31
C HIS A 185 12.56 10.97 -23.12
N GLY A 186 12.11 10.77 -21.88
CA GLY A 186 10.70 10.49 -21.59
C GLY A 186 10.30 9.01 -21.64
N ALA A 187 11.25 8.09 -21.62
CA ALA A 187 11.06 6.65 -21.56
C ALA A 187 11.73 6.02 -20.31
N PRO A 188 11.23 6.31 -19.09
CA PRO A 188 11.87 5.89 -17.85
C PRO A 188 11.78 4.38 -17.54
N HIS A 189 10.95 3.64 -18.28
CA HIS A 189 10.70 2.22 -18.03
C HIS A 189 10.97 1.41 -19.29
N VAL A 190 12.05 0.61 -19.28
CA VAL A 190 12.43 -0.22 -20.44
C VAL A 190 12.75 -1.65 -20.00
N HIS A 191 11.96 -2.60 -20.52
CA HIS A 191 12.27 -4.02 -20.47
C HIS A 191 12.99 -4.43 -21.75
N VAL A 192 14.09 -5.15 -21.59
CA VAL A 192 14.95 -5.61 -22.67
C VAL A 192 14.71 -7.09 -22.89
N MET A 193 14.41 -7.46 -24.12
CA MET A 193 14.02 -8.80 -24.55
C MET A 193 14.98 -9.31 -25.61
N GLN A 194 15.24 -10.61 -25.59
CA GLN A 194 15.98 -11.31 -26.64
C GLN A 194 15.21 -12.59 -26.96
N SER A 195 15.08 -12.91 -28.25
CA SER A 195 14.44 -14.16 -28.66
C SER A 195 15.28 -15.36 -28.18
N PRO A 196 14.65 -16.40 -27.60
CA PRO A 196 15.36 -17.62 -27.22
C PRO A 196 15.82 -18.44 -28.44
N ASP A 197 15.13 -18.28 -29.58
CA ASP A 197 15.40 -19.04 -30.81
C ASP A 197 16.33 -18.30 -31.77
N ASP A 198 16.52 -16.99 -31.55
CA ASP A 198 17.34 -16.14 -32.40
C ASP A 198 18.01 -15.03 -31.58
N PRO A 199 19.29 -15.19 -31.18
CA PRO A 199 19.94 -14.25 -30.29
C PRO A 199 20.08 -12.85 -30.90
N ASN A 200 20.03 -12.73 -32.23
CA ASN A 200 20.12 -11.44 -32.91
C ASN A 200 18.76 -10.77 -33.08
N LEU A 201 17.64 -11.42 -32.73
CA LEU A 201 16.34 -10.78 -32.62
C LEU A 201 16.13 -10.26 -31.19
N THR A 202 15.99 -8.95 -31.07
CA THR A 202 15.84 -8.26 -29.79
C THR A 202 14.55 -7.45 -29.75
N GLY A 203 14.12 -7.09 -28.53
CA GLY A 203 12.95 -6.25 -28.36
C GLY A 203 13.00 -5.40 -27.10
N LEU A 204 12.18 -4.36 -27.10
CA LEU A 204 12.02 -3.42 -26.02
C LEU A 204 10.53 -3.28 -25.71
N VAL A 205 10.15 -3.38 -24.44
CA VAL A 205 8.85 -2.88 -23.95
C VAL A 205 9.15 -1.58 -23.22
N ILE A 206 8.56 -0.50 -23.69
CA ILE A 206 8.90 0.88 -23.30
C ILE A 206 7.65 1.53 -22.72
N GLY A 207 7.73 1.99 -21.49
CA GLY A 207 6.74 2.88 -20.87
C GLY A 207 7.15 4.34 -21.09
N LEU A 208 6.29 5.10 -21.75
CA LEU A 208 6.53 6.49 -22.13
C LEU A 208 5.82 7.44 -21.17
N SER A 209 6.59 8.30 -20.49
CA SER A 209 6.07 9.43 -19.71
C SER A 209 5.93 10.69 -20.55
N ASP A 210 6.69 10.79 -21.65
CA ASP A 210 6.58 11.85 -22.65
C ASP A 210 6.78 11.26 -24.06
N PRO A 211 5.69 10.79 -24.71
CA PRO A 211 5.79 10.17 -26.04
C PRO A 211 6.35 11.11 -27.11
N ALA A 212 6.06 12.40 -27.03
CA ALA A 212 6.48 13.37 -28.04
C ALA A 212 7.98 13.67 -27.95
N ALA A 213 8.51 13.82 -26.74
CA ALA A 213 9.95 13.98 -26.53
C ALA A 213 10.72 12.73 -27.01
N PHE A 214 10.18 11.54 -26.70
CA PHE A 214 10.82 10.29 -27.08
C PHE A 214 10.84 10.08 -28.60
N GLU A 215 9.73 10.36 -29.29
CA GLU A 215 9.64 10.30 -30.75
C GLU A 215 10.59 11.31 -31.42
N ALA A 216 10.67 12.53 -30.89
CA ALA A 216 11.60 13.54 -31.40
C ALA A 216 13.07 13.09 -31.29
N TRP A 217 13.43 12.45 -30.17
CA TRP A 217 14.78 11.92 -29.98
C TRP A 217 15.07 10.74 -30.91
N LEU A 218 14.15 9.78 -31.08
CA LEU A 218 14.33 8.65 -32.01
C LEU A 218 14.61 9.12 -33.44
N ASN A 219 13.99 10.23 -33.86
CA ASN A 219 14.17 10.82 -35.19
C ASN A 219 15.37 11.77 -35.30
N SER A 220 16.12 12.00 -34.21
CA SER A 220 17.29 12.86 -34.18
C SER A 220 18.57 12.13 -34.63
N ASP A 221 19.59 12.90 -35.02
CA ASP A 221 20.92 12.36 -35.34
C ASP A 221 21.51 11.57 -34.16
N GLU A 222 21.23 11.99 -32.92
CA GLU A 222 21.68 11.32 -31.71
C GLU A 222 21.03 9.94 -31.55
N GLY A 223 19.70 9.85 -31.73
CA GLY A 223 18.97 8.59 -31.67
C GLY A 223 19.39 7.62 -32.77
N GLN A 224 19.60 8.12 -34.00
CA GLN A 224 20.10 7.31 -35.11
C GLN A 224 21.54 6.83 -34.88
N ALA A 225 22.41 7.69 -34.33
CA ALA A 225 23.77 7.31 -33.97
C ALA A 225 23.80 6.24 -32.86
N ALA A 226 22.91 6.35 -31.86
CA ALA A 226 22.75 5.35 -30.81
C ALA A 226 22.33 3.98 -31.39
N ALA A 227 21.35 3.97 -32.30
CA ALA A 227 20.91 2.74 -32.97
C ALA A 227 22.03 2.10 -33.81
N ALA A 228 22.79 2.92 -34.55
CA ALA A 228 23.92 2.46 -35.35
C ALA A 228 25.07 1.92 -34.46
N GLU A 229 25.38 2.60 -33.35
CA GLU A 229 26.37 2.13 -32.37
C GLU A 229 25.97 0.77 -31.81
N ASP A 230 24.68 0.57 -31.52
CA ASP A 230 24.15 -0.68 -30.99
C ASP A 230 23.94 -1.75 -32.08
N THR A 231 24.36 -1.49 -33.32
CA THR A 231 24.27 -2.40 -34.48
C THR A 231 22.85 -2.80 -34.84
N VAL A 232 21.88 -1.91 -34.62
CA VAL A 232 20.47 -2.12 -34.95
C VAL A 232 20.28 -2.10 -36.47
N ASP A 233 19.70 -3.17 -37.00
CA ASP A 233 19.22 -3.21 -38.38
C ASP A 233 17.86 -2.50 -38.46
N MET A 234 17.90 -1.21 -38.76
CA MET A 234 16.72 -0.36 -38.87
C MET A 234 15.70 -0.84 -39.91
N SER A 235 16.12 -1.65 -40.90
CA SER A 235 15.19 -2.20 -41.89
C SER A 235 14.26 -3.27 -41.32
N THR A 236 14.60 -3.81 -40.15
CA THR A 236 13.82 -4.85 -39.45
C THR A 236 13.00 -4.30 -38.29
N LEU A 237 13.08 -3.00 -38.03
CA LEU A 237 12.39 -2.36 -36.92
C LEU A 237 10.88 -2.44 -37.12
N THR A 238 10.21 -3.03 -36.14
CA THR A 238 8.76 -3.05 -36.01
C THR A 238 8.37 -2.37 -34.71
N LEU A 239 7.44 -1.42 -34.79
CA LEU A 239 6.89 -0.71 -33.63
C LEU A 239 5.41 -1.05 -33.47
N LEU A 240 5.01 -1.43 -32.27
CA LEU A 240 3.62 -1.53 -31.85
C LEU A 240 3.37 -0.46 -30.81
N VAL A 241 2.33 0.34 -31.01
CA VAL A 241 1.87 1.35 -30.06
C VAL A 241 0.51 0.95 -29.52
N GLU A 242 0.25 1.33 -28.28
CA GLU A 242 -1.08 1.19 -27.69
C GLU A 242 -2.12 1.98 -28.51
N VAL A 243 -3.30 1.40 -28.72
CA VAL A 243 -4.44 2.04 -29.38
C VAL A 243 -5.51 2.24 -28.31
N ASP A 244 -5.91 3.49 -28.06
CA ASP A 244 -6.98 3.84 -27.11
C ASP A 244 -8.36 3.29 -27.54
#